data_AF-A0A956IB97-F1
#
_entry.id   AF-A0A956IB97-F1
#
_cell.length_a   1.000
_cell.length_b   1.000
_cell.length_c   1.000
_cell.angle_alpha   90.00
_cell.angle_beta   90.00
_cell.angle_gamma   90.00
#
_symmetry.space_group_name_H-M   'P 1'
#
loop_
_entity.id
_entity.type
_entity.pdbx_description
1 polymer ?
#
loop_
_entity_poly.entity_id
_entity_poly.type
_entity_poly.pdbx_seq_one_letter_code
_entity_poly.pdbx_strand_id
1 'polypeptide(L)'
;MHRDDPSLPDPLPHVDYEAFAAELDALRRELLRSLGPDDFAHLRNVARAGRASTALGYATAWVAPNPLSALLLAFGSSTRWAIVMHHVSHRGLDRIAEAPPEWKSDKFARGRRRWLDWL
;
A
#
# COMPACT_ATOMS: atom_id res chain seq x y z
N MET A 1 9.09 11.40 19.17
CA MET A 1 8.55 10.42 20.14
C MET A 1 9.35 10.61 21.42
N HIS A 2 8.86 11.49 22.28
CA HIS A 2 9.57 12.08 23.42
C HIS A 2 8.63 11.87 24.61
N ARG A 3 8.73 10.71 25.26
CA ARG A 3 7.84 10.30 26.36
C ARG A 3 8.61 9.82 27.59
N ASP A 4 9.88 10.21 27.68
CA ASP A 4 10.79 9.79 28.74
C ASP A 4 11.24 10.96 29.64
N ASP A 5 10.55 12.10 29.58
CA ASP A 5 10.73 13.15 30.58
C ASP A 5 9.67 12.97 31.69
N PRO A 6 9.99 12.29 32.80
CA PRO A 6 9.06 12.07 33.90
C PRO A 6 8.69 13.36 34.65
N SER A 7 9.29 14.51 34.30
CA SER A 7 8.96 15.80 34.89
C SER A 7 7.74 16.48 34.24
N LEU A 8 7.32 16.02 33.07
CA LEU A 8 6.15 16.57 32.38
C LEU A 8 4.87 15.86 32.85
N PRO A 9 3.82 16.60 33.24
CA PRO A 9 2.55 15.99 33.60
C PRO A 9 1.96 15.23 32.40
N ASP A 10 1.35 14.08 32.68
CA ASP A 10 0.65 13.31 31.66
C ASP A 10 -0.46 14.18 31.02
N PRO A 11 -0.44 14.38 29.68
CA PRO A 11 -1.43 15.19 29.01
C PRO A 11 -2.84 14.57 29.02
N LEU A 12 -2.97 13.26 29.25
CA LEU A 12 -4.26 12.56 29.28
C LEU A 12 -4.34 11.62 30.51
N PRO A 13 -4.36 12.17 31.73
CA PRO A 13 -4.22 11.39 32.97
C PRO A 13 -5.42 10.49 33.28
N HIS A 14 -6.52 10.62 32.53
CA HIS A 14 -7.73 9.81 32.67
C HIS A 14 -7.80 8.65 31.68
N VAL A 15 -6.81 8.53 30.79
CA VAL A 15 -6.75 7.43 29.81
C VAL A 15 -5.94 6.29 30.40
N ASP A 16 -6.56 5.12 30.43
CA ASP A 16 -5.83 3.88 30.69
C ASP A 16 -5.10 3.44 29.41
N TYR A 17 -3.82 3.78 29.32
CA TYR A 17 -3.00 3.47 28.15
C TYR A 17 -2.76 1.97 27.96
N GLU A 18 -2.71 1.20 29.04
CA GLU A 18 -2.49 -0.25 28.99
C GLU A 18 -3.74 -0.95 28.43
N ALA A 19 -4.92 -0.58 28.95
CA ALA A 19 -6.19 -1.06 28.42
C ALA A 19 -6.36 -0.66 26.93
N PHE A 20 -6.09 0.59 26.58
CA PHE A 20 -6.16 1.06 25.20
C PHE A 20 -5.20 0.33 24.26
N ALA A 21 -3.96 0.08 24.68
CA ALA A 21 -2.99 -0.69 23.91
C ALA A 21 -3.47 -2.14 23.69
N ALA A 22 -4.04 -2.77 24.73
CA ALA A 22 -4.59 -4.11 24.63
C ALA A 22 -5.76 -4.20 23.65
N GLU A 23 -6.63 -3.19 23.61
CA GLU A 23 -7.74 -3.07 22.66
C GLU A 23 -7.24 -2.89 21.22
N LEU A 24 -6.26 -2.00 20.99
CA LEU A 24 -5.64 -1.82 19.67
C LEU A 24 -5.00 -3.11 19.16
N ASP A 25 -4.34 -3.86 20.04
CA ASP A 25 -3.75 -5.15 19.71
C ASP A 25 -4.81 -6.21 19.39
N ALA A 26 -5.94 -6.20 20.11
CA ALA A 26 -7.08 -7.06 19.81
C ALA A 26 -7.66 -6.76 18.42
N LEU A 27 -7.91 -5.48 18.14
CA LEU A 27 -8.40 -5.02 16.84
C LEU A 27 -7.43 -5.39 15.72
N ARG A 28 -6.12 -5.18 15.92
CA ARG A 28 -5.10 -5.58 14.95
C ARG A 28 -5.15 -7.08 14.66
N ARG A 29 -5.30 -7.93 15.68
CA ARG A 29 -5.41 -9.38 15.48
C ARG A 29 -6.67 -9.76 14.70
N GLU A 30 -7.79 -9.09 14.97
CA GLU A 30 -9.05 -9.29 14.25
C GLU A 30 -8.92 -8.92 12.77
N LEU A 31 -8.45 -7.70 12.46
CA LEU A 31 -8.25 -7.24 11.09
C LEU A 31 -7.29 -8.13 10.30
N LEU A 32 -6.24 -8.61 10.95
CA LEU A 32 -5.29 -9.51 10.29
C LEU A 32 -5.86 -10.90 10.03
N ARG A 33 -6.90 -11.33 10.77
CA ARG A 33 -7.63 -12.59 10.52
C ARG A 33 -8.70 -12.43 9.44
N SER A 34 -9.24 -11.23 9.26
CA SER A 34 -10.23 -10.96 8.21
C SER A 34 -9.61 -10.74 6.83
N LEU A 35 -8.28 -10.59 6.73
CA LEU A 35 -7.59 -10.49 5.45
C LEU A 35 -7.83 -11.73 4.59
N GLY A 36 -8.22 -11.53 3.34
CA GLY A 36 -8.59 -12.62 2.45
C GLY A 36 -8.44 -12.32 0.96
N PRO A 37 -8.98 -13.20 0.10
CA PRO A 37 -8.87 -13.10 -1.35
C PRO A 37 -9.42 -11.79 -1.93
N ASP A 38 -10.43 -11.20 -1.30
CA ASP A 38 -11.07 -9.97 -1.76
C ASP A 38 -10.15 -8.76 -1.62
N ASP A 39 -9.32 -8.69 -0.57
CA ASP A 39 -8.31 -7.64 -0.40
C ASP A 39 -7.27 -7.71 -1.53
N PHE A 40 -6.84 -8.92 -1.88
CA PHE A 40 -5.95 -9.13 -3.02
C PHE A 40 -6.63 -8.73 -4.34
N ALA A 41 -7.89 -9.13 -4.54
CA ALA A 41 -8.63 -8.79 -5.74
C ALA A 41 -8.78 -7.26 -5.90
N HIS A 42 -9.05 -6.56 -4.80
CA HIS A 42 -9.12 -5.11 -4.77
C HIS A 42 -7.77 -4.47 -5.15
N LEU A 43 -6.68 -4.85 -4.49
CA LEU A 43 -5.35 -4.28 -4.79
C LEU A 43 -4.94 -4.57 -6.25
N ARG A 44 -5.25 -5.77 -6.75
CA ARG A 44 -5.00 -6.15 -8.15
C ARG A 44 -5.79 -5.28 -9.13
N ASN A 45 -7.03 -4.93 -8.82
CA ASN A 45 -7.84 -4.04 -9.67
C ASN A 45 -7.27 -2.62 -9.69
N VAL A 46 -6.86 -2.10 -8.52
CA VAL A 46 -6.17 -0.80 -8.43
C VAL A 46 -4.88 -0.80 -9.26
N ALA A 47 -4.07 -1.85 -9.16
CA ALA A 47 -2.86 -1.99 -9.96
C ALA A 47 -3.14 -2.04 -11.47
N ARG A 48 -4.20 -2.73 -11.89
CA ARG A 48 -4.65 -2.76 -13.30
C ARG A 48 -5.07 -1.37 -13.78
N ALA A 49 -5.82 -0.62 -12.98
CA ALA A 49 -6.20 0.75 -13.30
C ALA A 49 -4.96 1.66 -13.44
N GLY A 50 -4.00 1.57 -12.51
CA GLY A 50 -2.74 2.32 -12.61
C GLY A 50 -1.94 2.01 -13.88
N ARG A 51 -1.81 0.71 -14.23
CA ARG A 51 -1.14 0.27 -15.47
C ARG A 51 -1.86 0.75 -16.73
N ALA A 52 -3.19 0.67 -16.75
CA ALA A 52 -4.00 1.17 -17.85
C ALA A 52 -3.81 2.68 -18.03
N SER A 53 -3.81 3.45 -16.94
CA SER A 53 -3.54 4.90 -16.99
C SER A 53 -2.12 5.19 -17.50
N THR A 54 -1.09 4.46 -17.06
CA THR A 54 0.26 4.62 -17.61
C THR A 54 0.30 4.35 -19.11
N ALA A 55 -0.32 3.26 -19.57
CA ALA A 55 -0.35 2.90 -20.99
C ALA A 55 -1.08 3.97 -21.82
N LEU A 56 -2.25 4.44 -21.37
CA LEU A 56 -3.00 5.52 -22.03
C LEU A 56 -2.25 6.86 -22.01
N GLY A 57 -1.58 7.16 -20.89
CA GLY A 57 -0.74 8.34 -20.75
C GLY A 57 0.36 8.38 -21.80
N TYR A 58 1.14 7.30 -21.94
CA TYR A 58 2.16 7.21 -23.00
C TYR A 58 1.57 7.20 -24.41
N ALA A 59 0.44 6.50 -24.61
CA ALA A 59 -0.22 6.45 -25.91
C ALA A 59 -0.74 7.81 -26.39
N THR A 60 -0.97 8.75 -25.49
CA THR A 60 -1.51 10.09 -25.80
C THR A 60 -0.49 11.22 -25.61
N ALA A 61 0.69 10.94 -25.06
CA ALA A 61 1.69 11.93 -24.67
C ALA A 61 2.27 12.74 -25.84
N TRP A 62 2.17 12.23 -27.07
CA TRP A 62 2.68 12.88 -28.28
C TRP A 62 1.66 13.81 -28.95
N VAL A 63 0.42 13.87 -28.45
CA VAL A 63 -0.65 14.71 -29.02
C VAL A 63 -0.63 16.09 -28.36
N ALA A 64 0.19 17.01 -28.88
CA ALA A 64 0.30 18.39 -28.39
C ALA A 64 0.66 18.45 -26.87
N PRO A 65 0.77 19.61 -26.20
CA PRO A 65 0.77 19.61 -24.73
C PRO A 65 -0.56 19.02 -24.24
N ASN A 66 -0.50 17.84 -23.65
CA ASN A 66 -1.67 17.06 -23.22
C ASN A 66 -1.69 16.91 -21.70
N PRO A 67 -2.35 17.83 -20.97
CA PRO A 67 -2.49 17.73 -19.52
C PRO A 67 -3.12 16.42 -19.06
N LEU A 68 -3.98 15.82 -19.88
CA LEU A 68 -4.57 14.51 -19.58
C LEU A 68 -3.52 13.41 -19.58
N SER A 69 -2.56 13.40 -20.52
CA SER A 69 -1.44 12.45 -20.50
C SER A 69 -0.60 12.61 -19.25
N ALA A 70 -0.30 13.85 -18.85
CA ALA A 70 0.45 14.13 -17.63
C ALA A 70 -0.30 13.63 -16.38
N LEU A 71 -1.61 13.86 -16.30
CA LEU A 71 -2.46 13.36 -15.20
C LEU A 71 -2.48 11.83 -15.16
N LEU A 72 -2.65 11.17 -16.30
CA LEU A 72 -2.69 9.70 -16.41
C LEU A 72 -1.34 9.07 -16.00
N LEU A 73 -0.23 9.67 -16.43
CA LEU A 73 1.12 9.24 -16.03
C LEU A 73 1.36 9.45 -14.54
N ALA A 74 0.97 10.61 -14.00
CA ALA A 74 1.06 10.89 -12.57
C ALA A 74 0.24 9.88 -11.75
N PHE A 75 -1.02 9.65 -12.13
CA PHE A 75 -1.89 8.68 -11.47
C PHE A 75 -1.31 7.26 -11.51
N GLY A 76 -0.83 6.81 -12.67
CA GLY A 76 -0.21 5.49 -12.82
C GLY A 76 1.06 5.35 -11.97
N SER A 77 1.91 6.39 -11.93
CA SER A 77 3.12 6.42 -11.09
C SER A 77 2.78 6.38 -9.60
N SER A 78 1.86 7.24 -9.13
CA SER A 78 1.40 7.26 -7.74
C SER A 78 0.78 5.92 -7.33
N THR A 79 -0.05 5.33 -8.19
CA THR A 79 -0.65 4.01 -7.93
C THR A 79 0.42 2.94 -7.74
N ARG A 80 1.46 2.93 -8.58
CA ARG A 80 2.52 1.93 -8.52
C ARG A 80 3.38 2.06 -7.25
N TRP A 81 3.78 3.28 -6.90
CA TRP A 81 4.70 3.53 -5.80
C TRP A 81 4.02 3.68 -4.45
N ALA A 82 3.02 4.56 -4.36
CA ALA A 82 2.38 4.90 -3.08
C ALA A 82 1.35 3.84 -2.65
N ILE A 83 0.77 3.11 -3.60
CA ILE A 83 -0.23 2.09 -3.29
C ILE A 83 0.41 0.71 -3.40
N VAL A 84 0.68 0.23 -4.61
CA VAL A 84 1.06 -1.18 -4.83
C VAL A 84 2.37 -1.54 -4.13
N MET A 85 3.46 -0.83 -4.44
CA MET A 85 4.76 -1.13 -3.86
C MET A 85 4.75 -0.99 -2.34
N HIS A 86 4.17 0.10 -1.81
CA HIS A 86 4.11 0.36 -0.38
C HIS A 86 3.42 -0.78 0.37
N HIS A 87 2.20 -1.16 -0.06
CA HIS A 87 1.42 -2.20 0.62
C HIS A 87 2.07 -3.57 0.51
N VAL A 88 2.62 -3.92 -0.65
CA VAL A 88 3.34 -5.19 -0.85
C VAL A 88 4.61 -5.23 -0.01
N SER A 89 5.39 -4.14 0.03
CA SER A 89 6.64 -4.06 0.79
C SER A 89 6.42 -4.07 2.31
N HIS A 90 5.29 -3.53 2.78
CA HIS A 90 4.83 -3.62 4.16
C HIS A 90 4.12 -4.95 4.49
N ARG A 91 4.25 -5.96 3.62
CA ARG A 91 3.77 -7.33 3.85
C ARG A 91 2.24 -7.44 3.93
N GLY A 92 1.52 -6.46 3.38
CA GLY A 92 0.05 -6.40 3.47
C GLY A 92 -0.64 -7.62 2.86
N LEU A 93 -0.02 -8.25 1.85
CA LEU A 93 -0.55 -9.44 1.21
C LEU A 93 0.11 -10.74 1.68
N ASP A 94 1.15 -10.71 2.53
CA ASP A 94 1.96 -11.91 2.82
C ASP A 94 1.14 -13.03 3.45
N ARG A 95 0.09 -12.68 4.20
CA ARG A 95 -0.80 -13.60 4.92
C ARG A 95 -1.91 -14.22 4.07
N ILE A 96 -2.22 -13.66 2.90
CA ILE A 96 -3.30 -14.15 2.02
C ILE A 96 -2.77 -15.29 1.17
N ALA A 97 -3.13 -16.55 1.46
CA ALA A 97 -2.54 -17.72 0.80
C ALA A 97 -2.76 -17.74 -0.73
N GLU A 98 -3.88 -17.18 -1.18
CA GLU A 98 -4.33 -17.10 -2.57
C GLU A 98 -3.59 -16.03 -3.39
N ALA A 99 -2.93 -15.07 -2.71
CA ALA A 99 -2.14 -14.06 -3.39
C ALA A 99 -0.89 -14.72 -4.02
N PRO A 100 -0.66 -14.56 -5.33
CA PRO A 100 0.47 -15.18 -6.01
C PRO A 100 1.82 -14.74 -5.41
N PRO A 101 2.88 -15.57 -5.50
CA PRO A 101 4.18 -15.27 -4.90
C PRO A 101 4.73 -13.89 -5.28
N GLU A 102 4.56 -13.46 -6.53
CA GLU A 102 4.99 -12.14 -6.98
C GLU A 102 4.37 -10.93 -6.28
N TRP A 103 3.24 -11.11 -5.58
CA TRP A 103 2.57 -10.07 -4.79
C TRP A 103 2.97 -10.11 -3.32
N LYS A 104 3.91 -10.98 -2.97
CA LYS A 104 4.48 -11.13 -1.63
C LYS A 104 5.74 -10.29 -1.50
N SER A 105 5.98 -9.77 -0.31
CA SER A 105 7.10 -8.86 -0.03
C SER A 105 8.48 -9.48 -0.35
N ASP A 106 8.60 -10.80 -0.25
CA ASP A 106 9.84 -11.53 -0.46
C ASP A 106 10.14 -11.84 -1.94
N LYS A 107 9.16 -11.74 -2.85
CA LYS A 107 9.38 -11.97 -4.30
C LYS A 107 9.07 -10.76 -5.17
N PHE A 108 8.28 -9.81 -4.68
CA PHE A 108 7.92 -8.60 -5.43
C PHE A 108 9.16 -7.82 -5.90
N ALA A 109 9.11 -7.34 -7.15
CA ALA A 109 10.18 -6.57 -7.79
C ALA A 109 11.57 -7.25 -7.77
N ARG A 110 11.62 -8.59 -7.71
CA ARG A 110 12.87 -9.37 -7.79
C ARG A 110 13.15 -9.90 -9.20
N GLY A 111 14.44 -10.05 -9.50
CA GLY A 111 14.92 -10.60 -10.77
C GLY A 111 14.39 -9.84 -11.99
N ARG A 112 13.98 -10.56 -13.04
CA ARG A 112 13.48 -10.00 -14.30
C ARG A 112 12.12 -9.32 -14.14
N ARG A 113 11.32 -9.69 -13.13
CA ARG A 113 10.00 -9.08 -12.88
C ARG A 113 10.09 -7.64 -12.40
N ARG A 114 11.25 -7.23 -11.87
CA ARG A 114 11.57 -5.83 -11.56
C ARG A 114 11.13 -4.88 -12.68
N TRP A 115 11.44 -5.20 -13.93
CA TRP A 115 11.05 -4.36 -15.07
C TRP A 115 9.52 -4.25 -15.22
N LEU A 116 8.78 -5.33 -14.95
CA LEU A 116 7.32 -5.34 -15.05
C LEU A 116 6.60 -4.76 -13.83
N ASP A 117 7.23 -4.83 -12.65
CA ASP A 117 6.67 -4.34 -11.39
C ASP A 117 6.91 -2.82 -11.25
N TRP A 118 7.97 -2.29 -11.88
CA TRP A 118 8.26 -0.84 -11.93
C TRP A 118 7.76 -0.11 -13.18
N LEU A 119 7.38 -0.83 -14.25
CA LEU A 119 6.65 -0.28 -15.42
C LEU A 119 5.14 -0.24 -15.17
#